data_AF-A0A1M7QAM1-F1
#
_entry.id   AF-A0A1M7QAM1-F1
#
_cell.length_a   1.000
_cell.length_b   1.000
_cell.length_c   1.000
_cell.angle_alpha   90.00
_cell.angle_beta   90.00
_cell.angle_gamma   90.00
#
_symmetry.space_group_name_H-M   'P 1'
#
loop_
_entity.id
_entity.type
_entity.pdbx_description
1 polymer ?
#
loop_
_entity_poly.entity_id
_entity_poly.type
_entity_poly.pdbx_seq_one_letter_code
_entity_poly.pdbx_strand_id
1 'polypeptide(L)'
;MMSAPDSGEARVLLDLRRLADRPGLSATGEVSLSTRPAWQSALEEMLVQGSDIYLDLSGLSFVDVGGAGALARAAQRLPAPGRIVLSGPPASLRRTLDLFWPDLEAIEVTK
;
A
#
# COMPACT_ATOMS: atom_id res chain seq x y z
N MET A 1 -6.39 40.16 7.08
CA MET A 1 -6.61 40.01 8.54
C MET A 1 -7.59 38.86 8.72
N MET A 2 -7.15 37.79 9.39
CA MET A 2 -7.83 36.63 10.04
C MET A 2 -9.36 36.49 9.84
N SER A 3 -9.97 35.34 9.56
CA SER A 3 -9.60 33.91 9.59
C SER A 3 -10.68 33.11 8.83
N ALA A 4 -10.34 31.91 8.35
CA ALA A 4 -11.23 30.76 8.49
C ALA A 4 -10.47 29.72 9.32
N PRO A 5 -11.07 29.08 10.34
CA PRO A 5 -10.51 27.85 10.85
C PRO A 5 -10.82 26.80 9.80
N ASP A 6 -9.86 26.41 8.97
CA ASP A 6 -10.00 25.10 8.34
C ASP A 6 -9.61 24.08 9.40
N SER A 7 -10.64 23.35 9.81
CA SER A 7 -10.66 22.52 10.98
C SER A 7 -9.46 21.58 11.01
N GLY A 8 -8.92 21.35 12.20
CA GLY A 8 -8.05 20.21 12.45
C GLY A 8 -8.82 18.89 12.28
N GLU A 9 -9.23 18.57 11.05
CA GLU A 9 -9.57 17.22 10.66
C GLU A 9 -8.28 16.43 10.82
N ALA A 10 -8.29 15.51 11.78
CA ALA A 10 -7.17 14.65 12.06
C ALA A 10 -6.59 14.15 10.73
N ARG A 11 -5.39 14.63 10.37
CA ARG A 11 -4.61 14.04 9.27
C ARG A 11 -4.66 12.55 9.53
N VAL A 12 -5.40 11.80 8.72
CA VAL A 12 -5.39 10.35 8.80
C VAL A 12 -3.99 9.96 8.37
N LEU A 13 -3.13 9.84 9.36
CA LEU A 13 -1.71 9.61 9.21
C LEU A 13 -1.60 8.14 8.83
N LEU A 14 -1.00 7.88 7.67
CA LEU A 14 -0.67 6.52 7.28
C LEU A 14 0.37 5.98 8.27
N ASP A 15 -0.06 5.07 9.15
CA ASP A 15 0.83 4.36 10.06
C ASP A 15 1.35 3.10 9.36
N LEU A 16 2.67 2.95 9.33
CA LEU A 16 3.37 1.86 8.67
C LEU A 16 4.26 1.17 9.70
N ARG A 17 4.05 -0.12 9.93
CA ARG A 17 4.85 -0.91 10.87
C ARG A 17 5.37 -2.16 10.18
N ARG A 18 6.60 -2.55 10.47
CA ARG A 18 7.14 -3.84 10.01
C ARG A 18 6.38 -4.98 10.67
N LEU A 19 6.15 -6.05 9.91
CA LEU A 19 5.69 -7.30 10.47
C LEU A 19 6.83 -7.97 11.25
N ALA A 20 6.51 -8.58 12.38
CA ALA A 20 7.52 -9.16 13.28
C ALA A 20 7.97 -10.56 12.84
N ASP A 21 7.11 -11.27 12.11
CA ASP A 21 7.22 -12.70 11.79
C ASP A 21 7.65 -12.97 10.35
N ARG A 22 7.52 -11.99 9.44
CA ARG A 22 7.78 -12.15 8.01
C ARG A 22 8.18 -10.82 7.33
N PRO A 23 8.88 -10.85 6.17
CA PRO A 23 9.22 -9.65 5.43
C PRO A 23 7.97 -8.90 4.99
N GLY A 24 7.77 -7.68 5.46
CA GLY A 24 6.52 -7.00 5.17
C GLY A 24 6.19 -5.84 6.09
N LEU A 25 5.00 -5.29 5.88
CA LEU A 25 4.47 -4.22 6.71
C LEU A 25 2.95 -4.35 6.91
N SER A 26 2.47 -3.81 8.02
CA SER A 26 1.07 -3.47 8.25
C SER A 26 0.86 -1.99 7.97
N ALA A 27 -0.22 -1.65 7.27
CA ALA A 27 -0.61 -0.28 6.98
C ALA A 27 -1.98 0.03 7.60
N THR A 28 -2.08 1.17 8.29
CA THR A 28 -3.33 1.64 8.90
C THR A 28 -3.59 3.10 8.52
N GLY A 29 -4.84 3.43 8.20
CA GLY A 29 -5.24 4.77 7.74
C GLY A 29 -5.51 4.81 6.24
N GLU A 30 -4.93 5.79 5.55
CA GLU A 30 -5.26 6.08 4.15
C GLU A 30 -4.03 6.28 3.28
N VAL A 31 -4.07 5.72 2.07
CA VAL A 31 -3.09 6.00 1.02
C VAL A 31 -3.72 6.99 0.03
N SER A 32 -3.42 8.27 0.22
CA SER A 32 -3.89 9.39 -0.58
C SER A 32 -2.71 10.18 -1.15
N LEU A 33 -2.98 11.27 -1.89
CA LEU A 33 -1.92 12.12 -2.45
C LEU A 33 -0.89 12.59 -1.41
N SER A 34 -1.33 12.89 -0.18
CA SER A 34 -0.47 13.41 0.89
C SER A 34 0.36 12.33 1.59
N THR A 35 -0.13 11.09 1.65
CA THR A 35 0.56 9.96 2.30
C THR A 35 1.30 9.05 1.31
N ARG A 36 1.07 9.22 0.01
CA ARG A 36 1.69 8.45 -1.08
C ARG A 36 3.22 8.44 -1.04
N PRO A 37 3.94 9.54 -0.73
CA PRO A 37 5.39 9.49 -0.63
C PRO A 37 5.88 8.49 0.43
N ALA A 38 5.26 8.47 1.62
CA ALA A 38 5.61 7.53 2.67
C ALA A 38 5.31 6.07 2.27
N TRP A 39 4.15 5.85 1.63
CA TRP A 39 3.79 4.55 1.05
C TRP A 39 4.82 4.06 0.03
N GLN A 40 5.25 4.92 -0.89
CA GLN A 40 6.24 4.59 -1.92
C GLN A 40 7.60 4.24 -1.31
N SER A 41 8.11 5.07 -0.39
CA SER A 41 9.38 4.80 0.29
C SER A 41 9.36 3.46 1.03
N ALA A 42 8.28 3.16 1.74
CA ALA A 42 8.16 1.90 2.47
C ALA A 42 8.12 0.67 1.55
N LEU A 43 7.46 0.76 0.39
CA LEU A 43 7.48 -0.29 -0.62
C LEU A 43 8.89 -0.49 -1.21
N GLU A 44 9.58 0.60 -1.55
CA GLU A 44 10.93 0.55 -2.11
C GLU A 44 11.94 -0.09 -1.16
N GLU A 45 11.86 0.23 0.13
CA GLU A 45 12.69 -0.41 1.17
C GLU A 45 12.49 -1.92 1.24
N MET A 46 11.28 -2.42 0.96
CA MET A 46 10.99 -3.86 0.99
C MET A 46 11.52 -4.62 -0.22
N LEU A 47 11.63 -3.97 -1.38
CA LEU A 47 12.17 -4.59 -2.59
C LEU A 47 13.63 -5.02 -2.45
N VAL A 48 14.38 -4.41 -1.52
CA VAL A 48 15.79 -4.74 -1.26
C VAL A 48 15.95 -6.19 -0.76
N GLN A 49 14.90 -6.80 -0.19
CA GLN A 49 15.01 -8.11 0.45
C GLN A 49 14.89 -9.31 -0.51
N GLY A 50 14.45 -9.10 -1.76
CA GLY A 50 14.46 -10.14 -2.80
C GLY A 50 13.63 -11.41 -2.48
N SER A 51 12.64 -11.31 -1.59
CA SER A 51 11.75 -12.40 -1.17
C SER A 51 10.30 -11.95 -1.23
N ASP A 52 9.35 -12.84 -0.91
CA ASP A 52 7.94 -12.47 -0.80
C ASP A 52 7.74 -11.37 0.24
N ILE A 53 6.96 -10.35 -0.13
CA ILE A 53 6.64 -9.20 0.72
C ILE A 53 5.18 -9.30 1.13
N TYR A 54 4.93 -9.34 2.44
CA TYR A 54 3.59 -9.44 3.00
C TYR A 54 3.07 -8.07 3.43
N LEU A 55 1.90 -7.69 2.92
CA LEU A 55 1.25 -6.43 3.26
C LEU A 55 -0.06 -6.71 3.98
N ASP A 56 -0.13 -6.39 5.27
CA ASP A 56 -1.38 -6.35 6.01
C ASP A 56 -2.04 -4.99 5.81
N LEU A 57 -3.13 -4.98 5.04
CA LEU A 57 -3.88 -3.80 4.63
C LEU A 57 -5.26 -3.73 5.31
N SER A 58 -5.52 -4.60 6.29
CA SER A 58 -6.80 -4.67 7.00
C SER A 58 -7.13 -3.37 7.77
N GLY A 59 -6.10 -2.60 8.14
CA GLY A 59 -6.23 -1.30 8.78
C GLY A 59 -6.41 -0.13 7.80
N LEU A 60 -6.36 -0.36 6.48
CA LEU A 60 -6.58 0.70 5.51
C LEU A 60 -8.08 0.91 5.27
N SER A 61 -8.53 2.16 5.30
CA SER A 61 -9.88 2.54 4.87
C SER A 61 -9.92 2.85 3.37
N PHE A 62 -8.83 3.37 2.81
CA PHE A 62 -8.80 3.87 1.43
C PHE A 62 -7.40 3.81 0.81
N VAL A 63 -7.37 3.56 -0.51
CA VAL A 63 -6.18 3.68 -1.36
C VAL A 63 -6.58 4.33 -2.68
N ASP A 64 -5.96 5.45 -3.02
CA ASP A 64 -6.17 6.09 -4.32
C ASP A 64 -5.46 5.34 -5.46
N VAL A 65 -5.81 5.69 -6.71
CA VAL A 65 -5.24 5.06 -7.92
C VAL A 65 -3.71 5.22 -8.00
N GLY A 66 -3.16 6.31 -7.47
CA GLY A 66 -1.71 6.52 -7.43
C GLY A 66 -0.99 5.63 -6.41
N GLY A 67 -1.65 5.32 -5.29
CA GLY A 67 -1.20 4.35 -4.29
C GLY A 67 -1.26 2.92 -4.83
N ALA A 68 -2.35 2.55 -5.50
CA ALA A 68 -2.47 1.27 -6.20
C ALA A 68 -1.40 1.12 -7.31
N GLY A 69 -1.17 2.18 -8.09
CA GLY A 69 -0.12 2.19 -9.10
C GLY A 69 1.29 2.10 -8.52
N ALA A 70 1.54 2.67 -7.33
CA ALA A 70 2.81 2.48 -6.62
C ALA A 70 3.02 1.00 -6.21
N LEU A 71 1.97 0.36 -5.71
CA LEU A 71 1.98 -1.06 -5.37
C LEU A 71 2.24 -1.95 -6.60
N ALA A 72 1.54 -1.68 -7.71
CA ALA A 72 1.74 -2.40 -8.96
C ALA A 72 3.17 -2.25 -9.50
N ARG A 73 3.74 -1.04 -9.45
CA ARG A 73 5.15 -0.81 -9.82
C ARG A 73 6.11 -1.55 -8.91
N ALA A 74 5.84 -1.64 -7.61
CA ALA A 74 6.67 -2.40 -6.69
C ALA A 74 6.65 -3.89 -7.06
N ALA A 75 5.48 -4.47 -7.30
CA ALA A 75 5.35 -5.87 -7.71
C ALA A 75 6.07 -6.17 -9.03
N GLN A 76 5.98 -5.28 -10.03
CA GLN A 76 6.70 -5.42 -11.30
C GLN A 76 8.23 -5.37 -11.16
N ARG A 77 8.73 -4.73 -10.10
CA ARG A 77 10.17 -4.61 -9.82
C ARG A 77 10.70 -5.71 -8.92
N LEU A 78 9.83 -6.52 -8.34
CA LEU A 78 10.23 -7.63 -7.48
C LEU A 78 10.82 -8.75 -8.35
N PRO A 79 12.05 -9.22 -8.09
CA PRO A 79 12.64 -10.31 -8.87
C PRO A 79 11.84 -11.60 -8.71
N ALA A 80 11.59 -12.30 -9.82
CA ALA A 80 10.97 -13.63 -9.77
C ALA A 80 11.85 -14.60 -8.96
N PRO A 81 11.26 -15.49 -8.13
CA PRO A 81 9.82 -15.78 -8.03
C PRO A 81 9.05 -14.94 -6.98
N GLY A 82 9.61 -13.84 -6.48
CA GLY A 82 9.02 -13.06 -5.38
C GLY A 82 7.65 -12.47 -5.71
N ARG A 83 6.76 -12.48 -4.71
CA ARG A 83 5.41 -11.90 -4.78
C ARG A 83 5.15 -10.85 -3.71
N ILE A 84 4.20 -9.96 -3.98
CA ILE A 84 3.59 -9.11 -2.96
C ILE A 84 2.25 -9.74 -2.57
N VAL A 85 2.16 -10.18 -1.31
CA VAL A 85 1.02 -10.89 -0.75
C VAL A 85 0.19 -9.93 0.10
N LEU A 86 -1.04 -9.63 -0.33
CA LEU A 86 -1.95 -8.69 0.33
C LEU A 86 -2.91 -9.42 1.27
N SER A 87 -3.03 -8.95 2.51
CA SER A 87 -4.06 -9.36 3.47
C SER A 87 -5.01 -8.22 3.79
N GLY A 88 -6.31 -8.51 3.79
CA GLY A 88 -7.35 -7.53 4.06
C GLY A 88 -7.36 -6.27 3.17
N PRO A 89 -7.00 -6.28 1.87
CA PRO A 89 -7.02 -5.05 1.08
C PRO A 89 -8.45 -4.49 0.95
N PRO A 90 -8.62 -3.14 1.03
CA PRO A 90 -9.90 -2.50 0.78
C PRO A 90 -10.48 -2.91 -0.58
N ALA A 91 -11.81 -3.01 -0.66
CA ALA A 91 -12.50 -3.38 -1.90
C ALA A 91 -12.17 -2.43 -3.07
N SER A 92 -11.96 -1.15 -2.78
CA SER A 92 -11.52 -0.15 -3.75
C SER A 92 -10.14 -0.46 -4.33
N LEU A 93 -9.19 -0.93 -3.52
CA LEU A 93 -7.87 -1.34 -3.98
C LEU A 93 -7.96 -2.58 -4.87
N ARG A 94 -8.70 -3.62 -4.44
CA ARG A 94 -8.92 -4.83 -5.25
C ARG A 94 -9.47 -4.46 -6.65
N ARG A 95 -10.55 -3.68 -6.68
CA ARG A 95 -11.19 -3.24 -7.93
C ARG A 95 -10.25 -2.40 -8.81
N THR A 96 -9.41 -1.57 -8.21
CA THR A 96 -8.44 -0.74 -8.95
C THR A 96 -7.34 -1.61 -9.56
N LEU A 97 -6.83 -2.60 -8.81
CA LEU A 97 -5.85 -3.56 -9.33
C LEU A 97 -6.44 -4.38 -10.47
N ASP A 98 -7.65 -4.91 -10.30
CA ASP A 98 -8.34 -5.69 -11.35
C ASP A 98 -8.60 -4.86 -12.63
N LEU A 99 -8.87 -3.56 -12.49
CA LEU A 99 -9.20 -2.69 -13.62
C LEU A 99 -7.95 -2.28 -14.42
N PHE A 100 -6.84 -1.98 -13.75
CA PHE A 100 -5.66 -1.38 -14.38
C PHE A 100 -4.48 -2.34 -14.52
N TRP A 101 -4.42 -3.41 -13.72
CA TRP A 101 -3.35 -4.41 -13.70
C TRP A 101 -3.89 -5.84 -13.53
N PRO A 102 -4.86 -6.29 -14.37
CA PRO A 102 -5.50 -7.60 -14.22
C PRO A 102 -4.53 -8.79 -14.32
N ASP A 103 -3.45 -8.65 -15.08
CA ASP A 103 -2.51 -9.74 -15.38
C ASP A 103 -1.25 -9.71 -14.49
N LEU A 104 -1.26 -8.95 -13.38
CA LEU A 104 -0.10 -8.80 -12.52
C LEU A 104 0.01 -9.94 -11.50
N GLU A 105 0.53 -11.08 -11.94
CA GLU A 105 0.71 -12.30 -11.13
C GLU A 105 1.63 -12.13 -9.91
N ALA A 106 2.48 -11.10 -9.91
CA ALA A 106 3.35 -10.76 -8.80
C ALA A 106 2.58 -10.15 -7.60
N ILE A 107 1.26 -9.91 -7.73
CA ILE A 107 0.39 -9.55 -6.60
C ILE A 107 -0.55 -10.72 -6.31
N GLU A 108 -0.50 -11.21 -5.08
CA GLU A 108 -1.41 -12.23 -4.57
C GLU A 108 -2.31 -11.61 -3.51
N VAL A 109 -3.61 -11.92 -3.55
CA VAL A 109 -4.56 -11.50 -2.50
C VAL A 109 -4.97 -12.71 -1.69
N THR A 110 -4.62 -12.70 -0.41
CA THR A 110 -5.05 -13.75 0.53
C THR A 110 -6.57 -13.69 0.73
N LYS A 111 -7.17 -14.88 0.85
CA LYS A 111 -8.62 -15.04 1.11
C LYS A 111 -8.96 -14.66 2.54
#